data_AF-A0A416EJD8-F1
#
_entry.id   AF-A0A416EJD8-F1
#
_cell.length_a   1.000
_cell.length_b   1.000
_cell.length_c   1.000
_cell.angle_alpha   90.00
_cell.angle_beta   90.00
_cell.angle_gamma   90.00
#
_symmetry.space_group_name_H-M   'P 1'
#
loop_
_entity.id
_entity.type
_entity.pdbx_description
1 polymer ?
#
loop_
_entity_poly.entity_id
_entity_poly.type
_entity_poly.pdbx_seq_one_letter_code
_entity_poly.pdbx_strand_id
1 'polypeptide(L)'
;MAFLKDRHFHPLYTVNVYNESDRKEEGYYEQLGITPDTSTYYAYYTCGILGSCLIQDVWDKAVSEEEKMFPKQQNDSAKLSPAFGFTLNTDNVKTEVTAITNVENQFKYGLIYGELDPEVYIPQFIEALEGAGINHVIAEAQTQLDAWAAAK
;
A
#
# COMPACT_ATOMS: atom_id res chain seq x y z
N MET A 1 18.32 -1.07 -12.58
CA MET A 1 18.07 -0.93 -11.13
C MET A 1 18.89 0.18 -10.43
N ALA A 2 19.71 0.98 -11.15
CA ALA A 2 20.49 2.07 -10.54
C ALA A 2 19.72 3.40 -10.38
N PHE A 3 18.66 3.63 -11.15
CA PHE A 3 17.93 4.92 -11.20
C PHE A 3 17.07 5.24 -9.97
N LEU A 4 16.79 4.26 -9.09
CA LEU A 4 15.93 4.48 -7.91
C LEU A 4 16.68 5.03 -6.69
N LYS A 5 18.01 5.08 -6.74
CA LYS A 5 18.85 5.57 -5.62
C LYS A 5 19.39 6.97 -5.85
N ASP A 6 19.27 7.49 -7.08
CA ASP A 6 19.81 8.79 -7.44
C ASP A 6 18.76 9.88 -7.22
N ARG A 7 18.98 10.70 -6.19
CA ARG A 7 18.13 11.85 -5.83
C ARG A 7 18.03 12.86 -6.97
N HIS A 8 19.02 12.91 -7.88
CA HIS A 8 19.03 13.81 -9.03
C HIS A 8 18.10 13.37 -10.17
N PHE A 9 17.67 12.10 -10.18
CA PHE A 9 16.87 11.52 -11.25
C PHE A 9 15.39 11.33 -10.89
N HIS A 10 14.96 11.75 -9.69
CA HIS A 10 13.55 11.94 -9.36
C HIS A 10 13.14 13.34 -9.81
N PRO A 11 12.55 13.50 -11.01
CA PRO A 11 11.99 14.78 -11.38
C PRO A 11 10.86 15.00 -10.39
N LEU A 12 10.86 16.12 -9.67
CA LEU A 12 9.77 17.10 -9.45
C LEU A 12 8.28 16.62 -9.50
N TYR A 13 8.00 15.33 -9.47
CA TYR A 13 6.71 14.69 -9.73
C TYR A 13 5.96 14.37 -8.43
N THR A 14 6.62 14.54 -7.28
CA THR A 14 5.92 14.85 -6.05
C THR A 14 5.44 16.29 -6.23
N VAL A 15 4.16 16.49 -6.57
CA VAL A 15 3.52 17.79 -6.88
C VAL A 15 3.57 18.72 -5.68
N ASN A 16 4.74 19.23 -5.41
CA ASN A 16 4.95 20.53 -4.82
C ASN A 16 5.60 21.29 -5.97
N VAL A 17 5.00 22.42 -6.33
CA VAL A 17 5.57 23.33 -7.33
C VAL A 17 6.93 23.75 -6.76
N TYR A 18 8.00 23.07 -7.13
CA TYR A 18 9.36 23.38 -6.72
C TYR A 18 10.10 23.74 -7.99
N ASN A 19 10.45 25.01 -8.19
CA ASN A 19 11.45 25.33 -9.19
C ASN A 19 12.84 25.05 -8.61
N GLU A 20 13.77 24.63 -9.45
CA GLU A 20 15.18 24.46 -9.07
C GLU A 20 15.78 25.76 -8.49
N SER A 21 15.24 26.91 -8.90
CA SER A 21 15.58 28.24 -8.39
C SER A 21 15.21 28.46 -6.92
N ASP A 22 14.29 27.67 -6.37
CA ASP A 22 13.72 27.88 -5.03
C ASP A 22 14.42 26.99 -3.98
N ARG A 23 15.39 26.17 -4.42
CA ARG A 23 16.21 25.33 -3.56
C ARG A 23 17.20 26.22 -2.81
N LYS A 24 16.99 26.39 -1.50
CA LYS A 24 17.91 27.14 -0.65
C LYS A 24 19.14 26.31 -0.29
N GLU A 25 18.93 25.06 0.11
CA GLU A 25 19.95 24.06 0.43
C GLU A 25 19.40 22.66 0.11
N GLU A 26 20.26 21.62 0.15
CA GLU A 26 19.85 20.24 -0.11
C GLU A 26 18.78 19.81 0.92
N GLY A 27 17.52 19.67 0.48
CA GLY A 27 16.40 19.31 1.36
C GLY A 27 15.40 20.42 1.72
N TYR A 28 15.63 21.68 1.30
CA TYR A 28 14.79 22.82 1.70
C TYR A 28 14.42 23.73 0.51
N TYR A 29 13.10 23.90 0.29
CA TYR A 29 12.55 24.87 -0.68
C TYR A 29 11.78 25.99 0.04
N GLU A 30 11.85 27.20 -0.52
CA GLU A 30 11.06 28.34 -0.06
C GLU A 30 9.57 28.16 -0.38
N GLN A 31 8.69 28.42 0.59
CA GLN A 31 7.23 28.47 0.34
C GLN A 31 6.95 29.49 -0.77
N LEU A 32 6.44 29.04 -1.92
CA LEU A 32 6.08 29.85 -3.10
C LEU A 32 4.88 30.80 -2.85
N GLY A 33 4.76 31.40 -1.67
CA GLY A 33 3.56 32.14 -1.26
C GLY A 33 2.31 31.26 -1.12
N ILE A 34 2.48 29.93 -1.16
CA ILE A 34 1.43 28.94 -0.96
C ILE A 34 1.36 28.61 0.53
N THR A 35 0.26 28.99 1.15
CA THR A 35 -0.15 28.60 2.50
C THR A 35 -0.94 27.28 2.46
N PRO A 36 -1.14 26.59 3.60
CA PRO A 36 -2.06 25.45 3.68
C PRO A 36 -3.46 25.74 3.10
N ASP A 37 -3.92 26.99 3.20
CA ASP A 37 -5.24 27.45 2.71
C ASP A 37 -5.28 27.73 1.20
N THR A 38 -4.13 27.85 0.55
CA THR A 38 -4.02 28.17 -0.89
C THR A 38 -3.46 27.02 -1.72
N SER A 39 -3.01 25.94 -1.08
CA SER A 39 -2.57 24.73 -1.79
C SER A 39 -3.77 23.91 -2.27
N THR A 40 -3.92 23.74 -3.58
CA THR A 40 -4.94 22.86 -4.18
C THR A 40 -4.49 21.40 -4.27
N TYR A 41 -3.27 21.06 -3.82
CA TYR A 41 -2.71 19.71 -3.89
C TYR A 41 -1.85 19.43 -2.65
N TYR A 42 -2.24 18.43 -1.85
CA TYR A 42 -1.40 17.87 -0.80
C TYR A 42 -0.58 16.71 -1.39
N ALA A 43 0.72 16.93 -1.63
CA ALA A 43 1.63 15.96 -2.24
C ALA A 43 1.94 14.73 -1.37
N TYR A 44 1.45 14.69 -0.13
CA TYR A 44 1.67 13.58 0.80
C TYR A 44 1.19 12.22 0.23
N TYR A 45 0.22 12.26 -0.70
CA TYR A 45 -0.30 11.06 -1.38
C TYR A 45 0.65 10.42 -2.41
N THR A 46 1.79 11.04 -2.73
CA THR A 46 2.78 10.44 -3.65
C THR A 46 3.80 9.55 -2.95
N CYS A 47 3.82 9.58 -1.61
CA CYS A 47 4.69 8.74 -0.78
C CYS A 47 4.47 7.25 -1.08
N GLY A 48 5.55 6.56 -1.48
CA GLY A 48 5.55 5.12 -1.77
C GLY A 48 5.08 4.76 -3.18
N ILE A 49 4.56 5.71 -3.96
CA ILE A 49 4.13 5.50 -5.35
C ILE A 49 5.23 5.90 -6.34
N LEU A 50 5.82 7.08 -6.16
CA LEU A 50 6.83 7.63 -7.09
C LEU A 50 8.26 7.53 -6.58
N GLY A 51 8.49 7.02 -5.36
CA GLY A 51 9.80 6.99 -4.73
C GLY A 51 9.76 6.70 -3.23
N SER A 52 10.94 6.60 -2.62
CA SER A 52 11.05 6.49 -1.17
C SER A 52 10.63 7.81 -0.51
N CYS A 53 9.74 7.74 0.47
CA CYS A 53 9.32 8.93 1.23
C CYS A 53 10.44 9.47 2.14
N LEU A 54 11.47 8.66 2.41
CA LEU A 54 12.61 9.04 3.25
C LEU A 54 13.56 10.03 2.55
N ILE A 55 13.41 10.21 1.24
CA ILE A 55 14.23 11.15 0.45
C ILE A 55 13.41 12.33 -0.09
N GLN A 56 12.13 12.43 0.30
CA GLN A 56 11.29 13.54 -0.12
C GLN A 56 11.67 14.81 0.64
N ASP A 57 11.87 15.88 -0.10
CA ASP A 57 12.08 17.20 0.49
C ASP A 57 10.77 17.69 1.12
N VAL A 58 10.87 18.33 2.29
CA VAL A 58 9.72 18.89 3.01
C VAL A 58 9.81 20.40 3.04
N TRP A 59 8.67 21.08 3.13
CA TRP A 59 8.63 22.53 3.26
C TRP A 59 9.34 22.98 4.55
N ASP A 60 10.12 24.06 4.46
CA ASP A 60 10.82 24.62 5.61
C ASP A 60 9.84 24.93 6.76
N LYS A 61 10.18 24.51 7.99
CA LYS A 61 9.39 24.64 9.22
C LYS A 61 8.01 23.98 9.23
N ALA A 62 7.62 23.24 8.19
CA ALA A 62 6.32 22.55 8.16
C ALA A 62 6.29 21.29 9.04
N VAL A 63 7.46 20.70 9.32
CA VAL A 63 7.63 19.46 10.08
C VAL A 63 8.93 19.52 10.88
N SER A 64 8.89 19.12 12.14
CA SER A 64 10.07 19.01 13.01
C SER A 64 11.02 17.89 12.54
N GLU A 65 12.29 17.95 12.95
CA GLU A 65 13.27 16.89 12.64
C GLU A 65 12.86 15.52 13.21
N GLU A 66 12.13 15.49 14.33
CA GLU A 66 11.57 14.27 14.91
C GLU A 66 10.51 13.66 13.98
N GLU A 67 9.59 14.49 13.49
CA GLU A 67 8.54 14.06 12.54
C GLU A 67 9.12 13.61 11.19
N LYS A 68 10.25 14.19 10.73
CA LYS A 68 10.96 13.70 9.54
C LYS A 68 11.51 12.29 9.73
N MET A 69 11.93 11.94 10.95
CA MET A 69 12.52 10.63 11.26
C MET A 69 11.48 9.57 11.61
N PHE A 70 10.25 9.99 11.94
CA PHE A 70 9.16 9.11 12.35
C PHE A 70 8.89 7.92 11.39
N PRO A 71 8.80 8.10 10.04
CA PRO A 71 8.59 6.97 9.13
C PRO A 71 9.75 5.97 9.15
N LYS A 72 11.00 6.45 9.28
CA LYS A 72 12.17 5.58 9.38
C LYS A 72 12.13 4.76 10.67
N GLN A 73 11.80 5.39 11.79
CA GLN A 73 11.68 4.72 13.08
C GLN A 73 10.57 3.66 13.06
N GLN A 74 9.43 3.96 12.45
CA GLN A 74 8.34 2.98 12.27
C GLN A 74 8.78 1.79 11.41
N ASN A 75 9.46 2.04 10.29
CA ASN A 75 9.95 0.97 9.41
C ASN A 75 10.99 0.08 10.11
N ASP A 76 11.93 0.67 10.85
CA ASP A 76 12.99 -0.07 11.55
C ASP A 76 12.45 -0.89 12.74
N SER A 77 11.36 -0.43 13.37
CA SER A 77 10.73 -1.09 14.52
C SER A 77 9.53 -1.99 14.14
N ALA A 78 9.13 -2.00 12.87
CA ALA A 78 7.99 -2.76 12.39
C ALA A 78 8.21 -4.27 12.58
N LYS A 79 7.25 -4.92 13.24
CA LYS A 79 7.23 -6.38 13.33
C LYS A 79 6.71 -6.95 12.02
N LEU A 80 7.53 -7.79 11.37
CA LEU A 80 7.10 -8.52 10.19
C LEU A 80 6.11 -9.63 10.58
N SER A 81 5.08 -9.83 9.75
CA SER A 81 4.22 -11.00 9.87
C SER A 81 5.06 -12.28 9.75
N PRO A 82 4.74 -13.37 10.48
CA PRO A 82 5.37 -14.67 10.29
C PRO A 82 5.30 -15.14 8.82
N ALA A 83 4.22 -14.79 8.11
CA ALA A 83 3.99 -15.10 6.71
C ALA A 83 4.54 -14.03 5.74
N PHE A 84 5.31 -13.04 6.21
CA PHE A 84 5.89 -12.02 5.33
C PHE A 84 6.84 -12.66 4.31
N GLY A 85 6.55 -12.43 3.02
CA GLY A 85 7.28 -13.01 1.88
C GLY A 85 6.67 -14.31 1.34
N PHE A 86 5.63 -14.87 1.96
CA PHE A 86 4.87 -15.97 1.39
C PHE A 86 3.95 -15.48 0.26
N THR A 87 3.79 -16.28 -0.79
CA THR A 87 2.82 -16.05 -1.86
C THR A 87 2.29 -17.40 -2.29
N LEU A 88 0.96 -17.55 -2.30
CA LEU A 88 0.29 -18.76 -2.76
C LEU A 88 0.55 -18.98 -4.26
N ASN A 89 1.05 -20.16 -4.62
CA ASN A 89 0.99 -20.62 -6.00
C ASN A 89 -0.43 -21.12 -6.29
N THR A 90 -1.11 -20.49 -7.23
CA THR A 90 -2.51 -20.79 -7.59
C THR A 90 -2.65 -21.78 -8.76
N ASP A 91 -1.56 -22.33 -9.30
CA ASP A 91 -1.59 -23.23 -10.46
C ASP A 91 -2.54 -24.42 -10.26
N ASN A 92 -2.56 -25.01 -9.06
CA ASN A 92 -3.40 -26.17 -8.71
C ASN A 92 -4.87 -25.81 -8.44
N VAL A 93 -5.18 -24.54 -8.24
CA VAL A 93 -6.51 -24.06 -7.78
C VAL A 93 -7.04 -22.89 -8.63
N LYS A 94 -6.54 -22.77 -9.86
CA LYS A 94 -6.78 -21.62 -10.73
C LYS A 94 -8.26 -21.43 -11.09
N THR A 95 -8.98 -22.54 -11.25
CA THR A 95 -10.41 -22.54 -11.57
C THR A 95 -11.23 -22.01 -10.39
N GLU A 96 -10.94 -22.50 -9.18
CA GLU A 96 -11.58 -22.07 -7.93
C GLU A 96 -11.29 -20.59 -7.68
N VAL A 97 -10.04 -20.14 -7.85
CA VAL A 97 -9.67 -18.72 -7.71
C VAL A 97 -10.49 -17.83 -8.66
N THR A 98 -10.73 -18.29 -9.89
CA THR A 98 -11.59 -17.56 -10.85
C THR A 98 -13.05 -17.54 -10.38
N ALA A 99 -13.59 -18.67 -9.91
CA ALA A 99 -14.95 -18.76 -9.41
C ALA A 99 -15.16 -17.88 -8.16
N ILE A 100 -14.22 -17.92 -7.22
CA ILE A 100 -14.20 -17.09 -6.00
C ILE A 100 -14.16 -15.61 -6.36
N THR A 101 -13.35 -15.21 -7.35
CA THR A 101 -13.30 -13.82 -7.82
C THR A 101 -14.68 -13.34 -8.31
N ASN A 102 -15.42 -14.19 -9.02
CA ASN A 102 -16.78 -13.85 -9.47
C ASN A 102 -17.77 -13.72 -8.31
N VAL A 103 -17.63 -14.52 -7.25
CA VAL A 103 -18.42 -14.39 -6.02
C VAL A 103 -18.04 -13.11 -5.29
N GLU A 104 -16.75 -12.83 -5.07
CA GLU A 104 -16.30 -11.57 -4.44
C GLU A 104 -16.88 -10.34 -5.14
N ASN A 105 -16.84 -10.30 -6.47
CA ASN A 105 -17.36 -9.15 -7.23
C ASN A 105 -18.86 -8.90 -7.02
N GLN A 106 -19.64 -9.91 -6.61
CA GLN A 106 -21.08 -9.78 -6.35
C GLN A 106 -21.37 -9.21 -4.95
N PHE A 107 -20.57 -9.55 -3.95
CA PHE A 107 -20.88 -9.26 -2.54
C PHE A 107 -19.95 -8.22 -1.91
N LYS A 108 -18.68 -8.18 -2.29
CA LYS A 108 -17.60 -7.47 -1.59
C LYS A 108 -17.88 -5.99 -1.39
N TYR A 109 -18.26 -5.27 -2.44
CA TYR A 109 -18.45 -3.83 -2.35
C TYR A 109 -19.67 -3.46 -1.49
N GLY A 110 -20.79 -4.18 -1.65
CA GLY A 110 -21.97 -3.95 -0.82
C GLY A 110 -21.73 -4.25 0.66
N LEU A 111 -20.96 -5.29 0.97
CA LEU A 111 -20.56 -5.63 2.35
C LEU A 111 -19.56 -4.62 2.93
N ILE A 112 -18.54 -4.21 2.17
CA ILE A 112 -17.50 -3.28 2.66
C ILE A 112 -18.06 -1.87 2.88
N TYR A 113 -18.93 -1.39 2.01
CA TYR A 113 -19.51 -0.06 2.11
C TYR A 113 -20.77 0.01 2.99
N GLY A 114 -21.19 -1.13 3.56
CA GLY A 114 -22.34 -1.19 4.47
C GLY A 114 -23.70 -1.01 3.77
N GLU A 115 -23.78 -1.28 2.46
CA GLU A 115 -25.03 -1.25 1.69
C GLU A 115 -25.87 -2.51 1.92
N LEU A 116 -25.21 -3.64 2.24
CA LEU A 116 -25.83 -4.93 2.50
C LEU A 116 -25.86 -5.22 4.01
N ASP A 117 -26.98 -5.75 4.51
CA ASP A 117 -27.11 -6.22 5.88
C ASP A 117 -26.19 -7.44 6.13
N PRO A 118 -25.17 -7.33 7.01
CA PRO A 118 -24.22 -8.42 7.23
C PRO A 118 -24.89 -9.69 7.76
N GLU A 119 -25.96 -9.58 8.55
CA GLU A 119 -26.64 -10.76 9.13
C GLU A 119 -27.35 -11.59 8.05
N VAL A 120 -27.70 -10.96 6.93
CA VAL A 120 -28.37 -11.62 5.79
C VAL A 120 -27.37 -12.07 4.74
N TYR A 121 -26.40 -11.21 4.40
CA TYR A 121 -25.56 -11.39 3.23
C TYR A 121 -24.20 -12.05 3.52
N ILE A 122 -23.67 -12.00 4.75
CA ILE A 122 -22.46 -12.77 5.10
C ILE A 122 -22.70 -14.30 4.98
N PRO A 123 -23.81 -14.87 5.51
CA PRO A 123 -24.07 -16.30 5.34
C PRO A 123 -24.17 -16.73 3.87
N GLN A 124 -24.85 -15.93 3.04
CA GLN A 124 -24.98 -16.20 1.60
C GLN A 124 -23.64 -16.09 0.87
N PHE A 125 -22.81 -15.10 1.24
CA PHE A 125 -21.48 -14.94 0.69
C PHE A 125 -20.60 -16.14 1.02
N ILE A 126 -20.63 -16.63 2.27
CA ILE A 126 -19.90 -17.84 2.69
C ILE A 126 -20.38 -19.05 1.88
N GLU A 127 -21.68 -19.29 1.79
CA GLU A 127 -22.24 -20.41 1.01
C GLU A 127 -21.81 -20.35 -0.47
N ALA A 128 -21.84 -19.15 -1.08
CA ALA A 128 -21.39 -18.95 -2.44
C ALA A 128 -19.88 -19.18 -2.62
N LEU A 129 -19.06 -18.77 -1.65
CA LEU A 129 -17.62 -19.03 -1.65
C LEU A 129 -17.31 -20.52 -1.50
N GLU A 130 -18.01 -21.22 -0.62
CA GLU A 130 -17.92 -22.67 -0.44
C GLU A 130 -18.29 -23.41 -1.72
N GLY A 131 -19.41 -23.03 -2.36
CA GLY A 131 -19.82 -23.55 -3.66
C GLY A 131 -18.82 -23.26 -4.79
N ALA A 132 -18.08 -22.16 -4.68
CA ALA A 132 -16.99 -21.80 -5.60
C ALA A 132 -15.66 -22.52 -5.31
N GLY A 133 -15.58 -23.31 -4.24
CA GLY A 133 -14.42 -24.13 -3.91
C GLY A 133 -13.40 -23.47 -2.97
N ILE A 134 -13.77 -22.44 -2.20
CA ILE A 134 -12.83 -21.76 -1.29
C ILE A 134 -12.16 -22.68 -0.28
N ASN A 135 -12.86 -23.73 0.17
CA ASN A 135 -12.30 -24.70 1.12
C ASN A 135 -11.11 -25.47 0.54
N HIS A 136 -11.12 -25.75 -0.77
CA HIS A 136 -9.98 -26.37 -1.45
C HIS A 136 -8.79 -25.40 -1.54
N VAL A 137 -9.04 -24.12 -1.89
CA VAL A 137 -8.02 -23.07 -1.92
C VAL A 137 -7.39 -22.85 -0.55
N ILE A 138 -8.19 -22.86 0.52
CA ILE A 138 -7.69 -22.74 1.90
C ILE A 138 -6.78 -23.91 2.27
N ALA A 139 -7.16 -25.14 1.93
CA ALA A 139 -6.35 -26.33 2.20
C ALA A 139 -5.02 -26.32 1.43
N GLU A 140 -5.04 -25.92 0.15
CA GLU A 140 -3.83 -25.76 -0.66
C GLU A 140 -2.93 -24.65 -0.08
N ALA A 141 -3.50 -23.51 0.29
CA ALA A 141 -2.77 -22.41 0.89
C ALA A 141 -2.11 -22.79 2.21
N GLN A 142 -2.81 -23.54 3.06
CA GLN A 142 -2.25 -24.05 4.32
C GLN A 142 -1.07 -25.00 4.05
N THR A 143 -1.24 -25.94 3.12
CA THR A 143 -0.18 -26.89 2.73
C THR A 143 1.08 -26.17 2.24
N GLN A 144 0.91 -25.17 1.36
CA GLN A 144 2.04 -24.39 0.84
C GLN A 144 2.67 -23.49 1.91
N LEU A 145 1.86 -22.89 2.79
CA LEU A 145 2.36 -22.06 3.88
C LEU A 145 3.18 -22.87 4.87
N ASP A 146 2.72 -24.08 5.22
CA ASP A 146 3.43 -24.98 6.13
C ASP A 146 4.77 -25.43 5.52
N ALA A 147 4.77 -25.81 4.25
CA ALA A 147 5.99 -26.16 3.53
C ALA A 147 6.98 -24.99 3.44
N TRP A 148 6.49 -23.78 3.16
CA TRP A 148 7.31 -22.56 3.11
C TRP A 148 7.89 -22.20 4.47
N ALA A 149 7.08 -22.29 5.53
CA ALA A 149 7.51 -21.98 6.89
C ALA A 149 8.56 -22.98 7.41
N ALA A 150 8.46 -24.26 7.04
CA ALA A 150 9.43 -25.29 7.38
C ALA A 150 10.77 -25.16 6.62
N ALA A 151 10.75 -24.51 5.45
CA ALA A 151 11.94 -24.28 4.63
C ALA A 151 12.70 -22.98 4.97
N LYS A 152 12.22 -22.22 5.95
CA LYS A 152 12.73 -20.89 6.34
C LYS A 152 13.77 -20.95 7.45
#